data_AF-A0A0G3CTW0-F1
#
_entry.id   AF-A0A0G3CTW0-F1
#
_cell.length_a   1.000
_cell.length_b   1.000
_cell.length_c   1.000
_cell.angle_alpha   90.00
_cell.angle_beta   90.00
_cell.angle_gamma   90.00
#
_symmetry.space_group_name_H-M   'P 1'
#
loop_
_entity.id
_entity.type
_entity.pdbx_description
1 polymer ?
#
loop_
_entity_poly.entity_id
_entity_poly.type
_entity_poly.pdbx_seq_one_letter_code
_entity_poly.pdbx_strand_id
1 'polypeptide(L)'
;MTTTVNSDMIIYNQLAQTAYLERLQDNLNVFNEASNGAIIYRNEIIQGDFNKNAFYKVGGSIKHRDVNSNAKVTPEKIGAGESVGVKIPYKYGPYASTEEAFKRRARTPEEFAMVVGYDLADALVAGRLEYSLASLKAAISSNPDMVAKGSIVVDGRKALTRGMRKFGDKFGRIGLWVMNSDTYFDIVDDAITKQIYGESEIVIYGGLPGTLGKPVLVTDAVGDNDAFGLQYGAVTVTESQVPGFRAYDINDEENLAIGMRAEGAFNLDILGYSWDTSKGENPDLTLLGSSANWIKYATSNKMTAGTLLDLSGTATTG
;
A
#
# COMPACT_ATOMS: atom_id res chain seq x y z
N MET A 1 27.65 2.13 50.26
CA MET A 1 26.49 2.77 49.59
C MET A 1 26.15 1.91 48.40
N THR A 2 24.92 1.40 48.37
CA THR A 2 24.40 0.53 47.31
C THR A 2 24.30 1.34 46.02
N THR A 3 25.06 0.93 45.01
CA THR A 3 25.09 1.56 43.69
C THR A 3 23.96 0.96 42.86
N THR A 4 23.07 1.80 42.35
CA THR A 4 22.05 1.43 41.37
C THR A 4 22.75 0.81 40.15
N VAL A 5 22.39 -0.42 39.79
CA VAL A 5 22.93 -1.13 38.62
C VAL A 5 21.85 -1.24 37.54
N ASN A 6 22.21 -1.54 36.29
CA ASN A 6 21.29 -1.57 35.14
C ASN A 6 20.07 -2.50 35.29
N SER A 7 20.03 -3.38 36.29
CA SER A 7 18.83 -4.16 36.66
C SER A 7 17.81 -3.41 37.51
N ASP A 8 18.15 -2.22 38.01
CA ASP A 8 17.32 -1.38 38.90
C ASP A 8 16.66 -0.20 38.14
N MET A 9 16.97 -0.04 36.84
CA MET A 9 16.34 0.92 35.95
C MET A 9 15.17 0.26 35.21
N ILE A 10 14.01 0.93 35.19
CA ILE A 10 12.81 0.42 34.49
C ILE A 10 13.08 0.43 32.97
N ILE A 11 12.84 -0.71 32.33
CA ILE A 11 13.01 -0.88 30.87
C ILE A 11 11.97 -0.03 30.13
N TYR A 12 12.38 1.12 29.59
CA TYR A 12 11.52 2.07 28.87
C TYR A 12 11.03 1.60 27.49
N ASN A 13 11.46 0.42 27.03
CA ASN A 13 10.97 -0.19 25.80
C ASN A 13 9.46 -0.44 25.85
N GLN A 14 8.91 -0.77 27.03
CA GLN A 14 7.47 -1.03 27.19
C GLN A 14 6.63 0.23 26.99
N LEU A 15 7.14 1.40 27.41
CA LEU A 15 6.44 2.69 27.27
C LEU A 15 6.41 3.14 25.80
N ALA A 16 7.56 3.09 25.11
CA ALA A 16 7.65 3.37 23.68
C ALA A 16 6.78 2.41 22.85
N GLN A 17 6.78 1.12 23.21
CA GLN A 17 5.95 0.10 22.58
C GLN A 17 4.45 0.33 22.83
N THR A 18 4.05 0.75 24.03
CA THR A 18 2.64 1.06 24.35
C THR A 18 2.16 2.28 23.57
N ALA A 19 2.93 3.37 23.58
CA ALA A 19 2.64 4.59 22.82
C ALA A 19 2.53 4.32 21.30
N TYR A 20 3.42 3.48 20.77
CA TYR A 20 3.36 3.03 19.38
C TYR A 20 2.06 2.27 19.07
N LEU A 21 1.65 1.33 19.93
CA LEU A 21 0.46 0.50 19.71
C LEU A 21 -0.84 1.32 19.77
N GLU A 22 -0.95 2.28 20.70
CA GLU A 22 -2.12 3.16 20.81
C GLU A 22 -2.31 4.00 19.55
N ARG A 23 -1.24 4.68 19.11
CA ARG A 23 -1.29 5.55 17.92
C ARG A 23 -1.60 4.77 16.64
N LEU A 24 -1.06 3.56 16.53
CA LEU A 24 -1.25 2.72 15.36
C LEU A 24 -2.70 2.22 15.26
N GLN A 25 -3.33 1.78 16.35
CA GLN A 25 -4.71 1.27 16.33
C GLN A 25 -5.73 2.33 15.88
N ASP A 26 -5.59 3.57 16.35
CA ASP A 26 -6.49 4.67 15.97
C ASP A 26 -6.37 5.00 14.48
N ASN A 27 -5.13 5.07 13.97
CA ASN A 27 -4.87 5.41 12.57
C ASN A 27 -5.28 4.30 11.59
N LEU A 28 -5.13 3.03 11.98
CA LEU A 28 -5.44 1.90 11.09
C LEU A 28 -6.94 1.76 10.79
N ASN A 29 -7.80 1.93 11.80
CA ASN A 29 -9.24 1.80 11.62
C ASN A 29 -9.79 2.89 10.71
N VAL A 30 -9.37 4.14 10.93
CA VAL A 30 -9.76 5.29 10.11
C VAL A 30 -9.31 5.12 8.66
N PHE A 31 -8.08 4.61 8.43
CA PHE A 31 -7.57 4.41 7.09
C PHE A 31 -8.27 3.26 6.34
N ASN A 32 -8.54 2.15 7.01
CA ASN A 32 -9.23 1.01 6.40
C ASN A 32 -10.68 1.38 6.00
N GLU A 33 -11.37 2.18 6.81
CA GLU A 33 -12.71 2.69 6.51
C GLU A 33 -12.68 3.70 5.37
N ALA A 34 -11.75 4.65 5.39
CA ALA A 34 -11.59 5.66 4.33
C ALA A 34 -11.16 5.06 2.97
N SER A 35 -10.39 3.97 2.97
CA SER A 35 -9.92 3.29 1.76
C SER A 35 -10.95 2.32 1.14
N ASN A 36 -12.15 2.20 1.74
CA ASN A 36 -13.20 1.27 1.32
C ASN A 36 -12.69 -0.18 1.19
N GLY A 37 -11.69 -0.54 2.01
CA GLY A 37 -11.00 -1.83 2.00
C GLY A 37 -10.16 -2.15 0.76
N ALA A 38 -9.82 -1.16 -0.07
CA ALA A 38 -8.89 -1.37 -1.18
C ALA A 38 -7.45 -1.62 -0.70
N ILE A 39 -7.04 -0.95 0.37
CA ILE A 39 -5.76 -1.15 1.07
C ILE A 39 -6.10 -1.66 2.46
N ILE A 40 -5.59 -2.84 2.82
CA ILE A 40 -5.95 -3.50 4.08
C ILE A 40 -4.72 -3.62 4.97
N TYR A 41 -4.77 -3.00 6.14
CA TYR A 41 -3.79 -3.24 7.19
C TYR A 41 -4.27 -4.32 8.16
N ARG A 42 -3.40 -5.28 8.47
CA ARG A 42 -3.65 -6.34 9.46
C ARG A 42 -2.46 -6.53 10.38
N ASN A 43 -2.71 -7.14 11.53
CA ASN A 43 -1.67 -7.58 12.45
C ASN A 43 -1.81 -9.11 12.60
N GLU A 44 -0.80 -9.85 12.14
CA GLU A 44 -0.77 -11.31 12.18
C GLU A 44 0.69 -11.78 12.11
N ILE A 45 1.12 -12.63 13.06
CA ILE A 45 2.49 -13.14 13.08
C ILE A 45 2.69 -14.13 11.93
N ILE A 46 3.61 -13.83 11.01
CA ILE A 46 3.95 -14.70 9.87
C ILE A 46 5.38 -15.23 10.03
N GLN A 47 5.52 -16.55 10.03
CA GLN A 47 6.82 -17.22 10.10
C GLN A 47 7.48 -17.34 8.71
N GLY A 48 8.80 -17.19 8.65
CA GLY A 48 9.59 -17.23 7.41
C GLY A 48 9.60 -15.90 6.63
N ASP A 49 10.35 -15.85 5.53
CA ASP A 49 10.54 -14.65 4.70
C ASP A 49 9.46 -14.46 3.63
N PHE A 50 8.72 -15.52 3.32
CA PHE A 50 7.65 -15.54 2.33
C PHE A 50 6.33 -16.07 2.90
N ASN A 51 5.23 -15.41 2.57
CA ASN A 51 3.88 -15.93 2.83
C ASN A 51 3.36 -16.64 1.57
N LYS A 52 3.38 -17.97 1.55
CA LYS A 52 3.04 -18.77 0.36
C LYS A 52 1.70 -19.47 0.53
N ASN A 53 0.76 -19.23 -0.38
CA ASN A 53 -0.51 -19.95 -0.43
C ASN A 53 -0.69 -20.65 -1.78
N ALA A 54 -0.84 -21.97 -1.75
CA ALA A 54 -1.12 -22.79 -2.92
C ALA A 54 -2.63 -22.86 -3.20
N PHE A 55 -3.03 -22.80 -4.47
CA PHE A 55 -4.42 -22.92 -4.88
C PHE A 55 -4.57 -23.66 -6.22
N TYR A 56 -5.73 -24.27 -6.43
CA TYR A 56 -6.07 -24.94 -7.69
C TYR A 56 -6.62 -23.94 -8.72
N LYS A 57 -6.19 -24.09 -9.97
CA LYS A 57 -6.70 -23.34 -11.13
C LYS A 57 -7.58 -24.26 -11.96
N VAL A 58 -8.89 -24.04 -11.88
CA VAL A 58 -9.88 -24.70 -12.75
C VAL A 58 -10.38 -23.67 -13.76
N GLY A 59 -10.01 -23.84 -15.03
CA GLY A 59 -10.32 -22.90 -16.11
C GLY A 59 -11.35 -23.46 -17.08
N GLY A 60 -12.54 -23.83 -16.60
CA GLY A 60 -13.64 -24.30 -17.44
C GLY A 60 -14.52 -23.15 -17.93
N SER A 61 -15.01 -23.24 -19.16
CA SER A 61 -16.10 -22.40 -19.68
C SER A 61 -17.24 -23.28 -20.17
N ILE A 62 -18.47 -22.75 -20.15
CA ILE A 62 -19.60 -23.45 -20.76
C ILE A 62 -19.32 -23.53 -22.26
N LYS A 63 -19.24 -24.76 -22.78
CA LYS A 63 -19.10 -25.05 -24.20
C LYS A 63 -20.41 -25.61 -24.73
N HIS A 64 -20.70 -25.33 -25.99
CA HIS A 64 -21.82 -25.92 -26.68
C HIS A 64 -21.65 -27.44 -26.72
N ARG A 65 -22.69 -28.18 -26.30
CA ARG A 65 -22.79 -29.62 -26.49
C ARG A 65 -23.67 -29.87 -27.70
N ASP A 66 -23.07 -30.41 -28.77
CA ASP A 66 -23.84 -30.96 -29.88
C ASP A 66 -24.47 -32.27 -29.43
N VAL A 67 -25.80 -32.32 -29.41
CA VAL A 67 -26.58 -33.47 -28.96
C VAL A 67 -26.56 -34.63 -29.95
N ASN A 68 -26.15 -34.38 -31.20
CA ASN A 68 -26.11 -35.37 -32.28
C ASN A 68 -24.69 -35.88 -32.58
N SER A 69 -23.68 -35.46 -31.80
CA SER A 69 -22.29 -35.86 -32.02
C SER A 69 -21.91 -37.08 -31.18
N ASN A 70 -21.20 -38.03 -31.80
CA ASN A 70 -20.65 -39.23 -31.15
C ASN A 70 -19.14 -39.08 -30.85
N ALA A 71 -18.58 -37.87 -31.03
CA ALA A 71 -17.17 -37.61 -30.81
C ALA A 71 -16.80 -37.76 -29.32
N LYS A 72 -15.60 -38.30 -29.04
CA LYS A 72 -15.10 -38.43 -27.67
C LYS A 72 -14.83 -37.04 -27.07
N VAL A 73 -15.28 -36.81 -25.84
CA VAL A 73 -14.94 -35.61 -25.07
C VAL A 73 -13.56 -35.80 -24.45
N THR A 74 -12.64 -34.86 -24.68
CA THR A 74 -11.31 -34.86 -24.07
C THR A 74 -11.38 -34.27 -22.65
N PRO A 75 -10.85 -34.95 -21.62
CA PRO A 75 -10.80 -34.41 -20.27
C PRO A 75 -9.90 -33.17 -20.18
N GLU A 76 -10.33 -32.17 -19.42
CA GLU A 76 -9.55 -30.97 -19.12
C GLU A 76 -8.71 -31.16 -17.84
N LYS A 77 -7.48 -30.65 -17.84
CA LYS A 77 -6.58 -30.73 -16.67
C LYS A 77 -6.88 -29.61 -15.68
N ILE A 78 -6.73 -29.91 -14.39
CA ILE A 78 -6.72 -28.91 -13.32
C ILE A 78 -5.27 -28.47 -13.08
N GLY A 79 -5.02 -27.16 -13.06
CA GLY A 79 -3.71 -26.60 -12.73
C GLY A 79 -3.58 -26.26 -11.24
N ALA A 80 -2.37 -25.87 -10.83
CA ALA A 80 -2.11 -25.28 -9.52
C ALA A 80 -1.33 -23.96 -9.69
N GLY A 81 -1.50 -23.02 -8.77
CA GLY A 81 -0.73 -21.78 -8.68
C GLY A 81 -0.39 -21.46 -7.23
N GLU A 82 0.53 -20.51 -7.05
CA GLU A 82 0.98 -20.05 -5.73
C GLU A 82 0.91 -18.52 -5.68
N SER A 83 0.32 -17.97 -4.61
CA SER A 83 0.41 -16.56 -4.27
C SER A 83 1.52 -16.37 -3.23
N VAL A 84 2.46 -15.47 -3.49
CA VAL A 84 3.63 -15.23 -2.62
C VAL A 84 3.68 -13.77 -2.17
N GLY A 85 3.49 -13.55 -0.88
CA GLY A 85 3.81 -12.29 -0.20
C GLY A 85 5.25 -12.27 0.28
N VAL A 86 5.86 -11.08 0.32
CA VAL A 86 7.26 -10.90 0.73
C VAL A 86 7.36 -10.07 2.02
N LYS A 87 8.27 -10.46 2.90
CA LYS A 87 8.59 -9.75 4.14
C LYS A 87 9.60 -8.65 3.89
N ILE A 88 9.33 -7.47 4.46
CA ILE A 88 10.12 -6.25 4.30
C ILE A 88 10.60 -5.82 5.69
N PRO A 89 11.91 -5.95 5.98
CA PRO A 89 12.48 -5.47 7.22
C PRO A 89 12.69 -3.96 7.16
N TYR A 90 12.44 -3.26 8.27
CA TYR A 90 12.71 -1.83 8.41
C TYR A 90 13.51 -1.54 9.68
N LYS A 91 14.20 -0.39 9.66
CA LYS A 91 14.91 0.16 10.81
C LYS A 91 14.47 1.61 11.03
N TYR A 92 14.41 2.02 12.29
CA TYR A 92 14.13 3.38 12.69
C TYR A 92 15.24 3.90 13.61
N GLY A 93 15.83 5.04 13.25
CA GLY A 93 17.02 5.58 13.90
C GLY A 93 18.35 4.98 13.36
N PRO A 94 19.45 5.12 14.11
CA PRO A 94 19.53 5.47 15.53
C PRO A 94 19.28 6.96 15.80
N TYR A 95 18.48 7.26 16.83
CA TYR A 95 18.39 8.60 17.41
C TYR A 95 19.24 8.63 18.67
N ALA A 96 20.06 9.66 18.83
CA ALA A 96 20.88 9.85 20.02
C ALA A 96 20.69 11.26 20.56
N SER A 97 20.64 11.40 21.88
CA SER A 97 20.67 12.70 22.55
C SER A 97 21.52 12.61 23.81
N THR A 98 22.27 13.68 24.08
CA THR A 98 23.11 13.76 25.28
C THR A 98 22.25 13.89 26.53
N GLU A 99 22.69 13.29 27.64
CA GLU A 99 21.98 13.41 28.91
C GLU A 99 21.89 14.86 29.40
N GLU A 100 22.93 15.64 29.13
CA GLU A 100 23.00 17.06 29.49
C GLU A 100 21.92 17.89 28.76
N ALA A 101 21.55 17.51 27.52
CA ALA A 101 20.49 18.17 26.78
C ALA A 101 19.10 17.95 27.41
N PHE A 102 18.89 16.84 28.12
CA PHE A 102 17.68 16.55 28.89
C PHE A 102 17.69 17.27 30.25
N LYS A 103 18.81 17.18 30.98
CA LYS A 103 19.00 17.84 32.28
C LYS A 103 18.75 19.35 32.18
N ARG A 104 19.24 20.01 31.13
CA ARG A 104 19.04 21.45 30.90
C ARG A 104 17.61 21.85 30.52
N ARG A 105 16.79 20.92 30.05
CA ARG A 105 15.39 21.18 29.67
C ARG A 105 14.38 20.71 30.71
N ALA A 106 14.86 20.17 31.84
CA ALA A 106 14.04 19.51 32.86
C ALA A 106 13.09 18.44 32.28
N ARG A 107 13.51 17.80 31.18
CA ARG A 107 12.77 16.71 30.52
C ARG A 107 13.41 15.38 30.84
N THR A 108 12.61 14.33 30.88
CA THR A 108 13.07 13.01 31.28
C THR A 108 13.28 12.08 30.06
N PRO A 109 14.14 11.06 30.15
CA PRO A 109 14.30 10.05 29.10
C PRO A 109 13.00 9.33 28.73
N GLU A 110 12.02 9.26 29.64
CA GLU A 110 10.68 8.72 29.39
C GLU A 110 9.91 9.53 28.34
N GLU A 111 9.97 10.86 28.42
CA GLU A 111 9.34 11.74 27.43
C GLU A 111 9.96 11.54 26.05
N PHE A 112 11.28 11.33 26.00
CA PHE A 112 11.99 11.03 24.75
C PHE A 112 11.54 9.68 24.16
N ALA A 113 11.41 8.64 24.98
CA ALA A 113 10.96 7.33 24.53
C ALA A 113 9.52 7.34 23.98
N MET A 114 8.62 8.12 24.59
CA MET A 114 7.25 8.30 24.08
C MET A 114 7.23 9.06 22.75
N VAL A 115 8.00 10.15 22.64
CA VAL A 115 8.08 10.93 21.39
C VAL A 115 8.63 10.07 20.25
N VAL A 116 9.70 9.31 20.49
CA VAL A 116 10.26 8.38 19.48
C VAL A 116 9.25 7.29 19.10
N GLY A 117 8.45 6.78 20.06
CA GLY A 117 7.40 5.81 19.81
C GLY A 117 6.27 6.34 18.92
N TYR A 118 5.79 7.56 19.17
CA TYR A 118 4.76 8.21 18.34
C TYR A 118 5.27 8.56 16.95
N ASP A 119 6.47 9.12 16.86
CA ASP A 119 7.11 9.50 15.59
C ASP A 119 7.37 8.27 14.71
N LEU A 120 7.79 7.14 15.32
CA LEU A 120 7.87 5.86 14.61
C LEU A 120 6.50 5.40 14.10
N ALA A 121 5.43 5.49 14.90
CA ALA A 121 4.11 5.03 14.47
C ALA A 121 3.63 5.82 13.23
N ASP A 122 3.78 7.14 13.25
CA ASP A 122 3.41 8.02 12.14
C ASP A 122 4.31 7.77 10.90
N ALA A 123 5.63 7.64 11.09
CA ALA A 123 6.58 7.32 10.03
C ALA A 123 6.31 5.94 9.40
N LEU A 124 5.90 4.96 10.20
CA LEU A 124 5.62 3.61 9.72
C LEU A 124 4.35 3.55 8.87
N VAL A 125 3.31 4.31 9.21
CA VAL A 125 2.10 4.42 8.38
C VAL A 125 2.44 5.03 7.01
N ALA A 126 3.21 6.11 6.99
CA ALA A 126 3.66 6.75 5.75
C ALA A 126 4.54 5.81 4.91
N GLY A 127 5.54 5.17 5.54
CA GLY A 127 6.42 4.22 4.87
C GLY A 127 5.67 3.01 4.31
N ARG A 128 4.72 2.43 5.05
CA ARG A 128 3.89 1.31 4.54
C ARG A 128 3.09 1.71 3.31
N LEU A 129 2.55 2.93 3.27
CA LEU A 129 1.84 3.44 2.10
C LEU A 129 2.79 3.61 0.90
N GLU A 130 3.97 4.19 1.10
CA GLU A 130 4.99 4.37 0.05
C GLU A 130 5.42 3.02 -0.56
N TYR A 131 5.77 2.06 0.30
CA TYR A 131 6.15 0.71 -0.13
C TYR A 131 5.01 0.01 -0.87
N SER A 132 3.76 0.20 -0.42
CA SER A 132 2.58 -0.36 -1.08
C SER A 132 2.34 0.22 -2.47
N LEU A 133 2.45 1.54 -2.62
CA LEU A 133 2.23 2.21 -3.90
C LEU A 133 3.33 1.89 -4.91
N ALA A 134 4.59 1.86 -4.48
CA ALA A 134 5.71 1.44 -5.32
C ALA A 134 5.52 0.00 -5.83
N SER A 135 5.13 -0.90 -4.92
CA SER A 135 4.87 -2.30 -5.25
C SER A 135 3.66 -2.46 -6.17
N LEU A 136 2.57 -1.71 -5.95
CA LEU A 136 1.38 -1.69 -6.81
C LEU A 136 1.72 -1.19 -8.22
N LYS A 137 2.50 -0.10 -8.33
CA LYS A 137 2.96 0.42 -9.63
C LYS A 137 3.74 -0.63 -10.39
N ALA A 138 4.73 -1.24 -9.74
CA ALA A 138 5.57 -2.27 -10.33
C ALA A 138 4.75 -3.49 -10.78
N ALA A 139 3.92 -4.03 -9.87
CA ALA A 139 3.10 -5.21 -10.13
C ALA A 139 2.08 -4.97 -11.25
N ILE A 140 1.34 -3.87 -11.24
CA ILE A 140 0.37 -3.57 -12.31
C ILE A 140 1.09 -3.31 -13.63
N SER A 141 2.22 -2.61 -13.62
CA SER A 141 3.03 -2.33 -14.82
C SER A 141 3.63 -3.59 -15.45
N SER A 142 3.84 -4.67 -14.68
CA SER A 142 4.22 -5.98 -15.22
C SER A 142 3.15 -6.59 -16.15
N ASN A 143 1.93 -6.06 -16.12
CA ASN A 143 0.80 -6.47 -16.95
C ASN A 143 0.27 -5.30 -17.80
N PRO A 144 0.80 -5.08 -19.02
CA PRO A 144 0.45 -3.94 -19.87
C PRO A 144 -1.05 -3.81 -20.19
N ASP A 145 -1.81 -4.92 -20.16
CA ASP A 145 -3.26 -4.90 -20.37
C ASP A 145 -4.00 -4.08 -19.30
N MET A 146 -3.45 -4.00 -18.09
CA MET A 146 -4.01 -3.25 -16.96
C MET A 146 -3.47 -1.83 -16.84
N VAL A 147 -2.60 -1.43 -17.78
CA VAL A 147 -2.14 -0.04 -17.92
C VAL A 147 -3.00 0.67 -18.96
N ALA A 148 -3.68 1.73 -18.54
CA ALA A 148 -4.41 2.65 -19.41
C ALA A 148 -3.61 3.93 -19.60
N LYS A 149 -3.70 4.55 -20.78
CA LYS A 149 -3.06 5.84 -21.06
C LYS A 149 -4.11 6.92 -21.26
N GLY A 150 -3.84 8.12 -20.76
CA GLY A 150 -4.68 9.30 -20.97
C GLY A 150 -3.98 10.58 -20.53
N SER A 151 -4.67 11.70 -20.61
CA SER A 151 -4.21 12.98 -20.03
C SER A 151 -5.39 13.70 -19.42
N ILE A 152 -5.27 14.21 -18.20
CA ILE A 152 -6.35 15.03 -17.59
C ILE A 152 -6.55 16.32 -18.39
N VAL A 153 -5.48 16.97 -18.85
CA VAL A 153 -5.54 18.22 -19.62
C VAL A 153 -6.33 18.05 -20.92
N VAL A 154 -6.18 16.91 -21.61
CA VAL A 154 -6.81 16.67 -22.93
C VAL A 154 -8.13 15.91 -22.82
N ASP A 155 -8.17 14.84 -22.04
CA ASP A 155 -9.32 13.94 -21.94
C ASP A 155 -10.28 14.34 -20.79
N GLY A 156 -9.82 15.18 -19.85
CA GLY A 156 -10.51 15.45 -18.59
C GLY A 156 -10.86 14.15 -17.86
N ARG A 157 -12.07 14.11 -17.32
CA ARG A 157 -12.63 12.92 -16.64
C ARG A 157 -12.71 11.66 -17.51
N LYS A 158 -12.59 11.76 -18.85
CA LYS A 158 -12.55 10.55 -19.71
C LYS A 158 -11.31 9.71 -19.46
N ALA A 159 -10.20 10.29 -18.97
CA ALA A 159 -9.01 9.53 -18.59
C ALA A 159 -9.32 8.45 -17.54
N LEU A 160 -10.10 8.80 -16.49
CA LEU A 160 -10.54 7.84 -15.47
C LEU A 160 -11.37 6.70 -16.07
N THR A 161 -12.26 7.01 -17.02
CA THR A 161 -13.06 5.98 -17.71
C THR A 161 -12.19 5.04 -18.56
N ARG A 162 -11.03 5.48 -19.07
CA ARG A 162 -10.08 4.61 -19.80
C ARG A 162 -9.51 3.54 -18.87
N GLY A 163 -9.16 3.89 -17.63
CA GLY A 163 -8.80 2.92 -16.59
C GLY A 163 -9.93 1.92 -16.34
N MET A 164 -11.14 2.42 -16.07
CA MET A 164 -12.31 1.56 -15.81
C MET A 164 -12.64 0.59 -16.96
N ARG A 165 -12.43 1.01 -18.22
CA ARG A 165 -12.65 0.16 -19.40
C ARG A 165 -11.76 -1.09 -19.43
N LYS A 166 -10.57 -1.08 -18.82
CA LYS A 166 -9.72 -2.28 -18.74
C LYS A 166 -10.36 -3.41 -17.93
N PHE A 167 -11.22 -3.08 -16.96
CA PHE A 167 -12.02 -4.05 -16.22
C PHE A 167 -13.30 -4.49 -16.98
N GLY A 168 -13.73 -3.75 -18.00
CA GLY A 168 -14.90 -4.08 -18.82
C GLY A 168 -16.17 -4.19 -17.99
N ASP A 169 -16.93 -5.29 -18.18
CA ASP A 169 -18.13 -5.65 -17.41
C ASP A 169 -17.94 -5.67 -15.88
N LYS A 170 -16.70 -5.77 -15.39
CA LYS A 170 -16.35 -5.76 -13.96
C LYS A 170 -15.85 -4.40 -13.48
N PHE A 171 -16.06 -3.31 -14.23
CA PHE A 171 -15.62 -1.95 -13.85
C PHE A 171 -16.09 -1.54 -12.44
N GLY A 172 -17.26 -2.02 -12.01
CA GLY A 172 -17.83 -1.72 -10.70
C GLY A 172 -16.99 -2.19 -9.51
N ARG A 173 -16.02 -3.10 -9.74
CA ARG A 173 -15.09 -3.60 -8.72
C ARG A 173 -14.04 -2.59 -8.29
N ILE A 174 -13.75 -1.58 -9.12
CA ILE A 174 -12.87 -0.48 -8.73
C ILE A 174 -13.59 0.27 -7.60
N GLY A 175 -12.98 0.23 -6.41
CA GLY A 175 -13.55 0.73 -5.17
C GLY A 175 -12.89 2.02 -4.69
N LEU A 176 -11.67 2.32 -5.14
CA LEU A 176 -10.87 3.47 -4.71
C LEU A 176 -10.02 4.00 -5.88
N TRP A 177 -9.93 5.32 -6.00
CA TRP A 177 -8.87 5.96 -6.78
C TRP A 177 -7.74 6.44 -5.87
N VAL A 178 -6.49 6.31 -6.31
CA VAL A 178 -5.33 6.90 -5.62
C VAL A 178 -4.54 7.75 -6.61
N MET A 179 -4.27 9.01 -6.29
CA MET A 179 -3.59 9.97 -7.18
C MET A 179 -2.87 11.07 -6.39
N ASN A 180 -2.01 11.84 -7.05
CA ASN A 180 -1.38 13.03 -6.45
C ASN A 180 -2.38 14.21 -6.34
N SER A 181 -1.99 15.25 -5.59
CA SER A 181 -2.82 16.45 -5.39
C SER A 181 -3.15 17.15 -6.70
N ASP A 182 -2.16 17.31 -7.59
CA ASP A 182 -2.32 18.10 -8.80
C ASP A 182 -3.33 17.46 -9.76
N THR A 183 -3.23 16.15 -9.96
CA THR A 183 -4.22 15.37 -10.75
C THR A 183 -5.62 15.49 -10.16
N TYR A 184 -5.75 15.48 -8.83
CA TYR A 184 -7.05 15.62 -8.18
C TYR A 184 -7.64 17.02 -8.39
N PHE A 185 -6.86 18.08 -8.19
CA PHE A 185 -7.32 19.45 -8.38
C PHE A 185 -7.62 19.76 -9.86
N ASP A 186 -6.85 19.23 -10.81
CA ASP A 186 -7.15 19.35 -12.24
C ASP A 186 -8.53 18.74 -12.59
N ILE A 187 -8.89 17.62 -11.97
CA ILE A 187 -10.21 16.99 -12.15
C ILE A 187 -11.33 17.86 -11.55
N VAL A 188 -11.06 18.50 -10.41
CA VAL A 188 -12.01 19.41 -9.76
C VAL A 188 -12.20 20.68 -10.59
N ASP A 189 -11.12 21.27 -11.09
CA ASP A 189 -11.15 22.46 -11.93
C ASP A 189 -11.85 22.19 -13.27
N ASP A 190 -11.64 21.01 -13.87
CA ASP A 190 -12.42 20.55 -15.02
C ASP A 190 -13.92 20.41 -14.70
N ALA A 191 -14.26 20.00 -13.48
CA ALA A 191 -15.65 19.91 -13.03
C ALA A 191 -16.30 21.29 -12.87
N ILE A 192 -15.61 22.24 -12.25
CA ILE A 192 -16.08 23.61 -12.05
C ILE A 192 -16.21 24.33 -13.40
N THR A 193 -15.17 24.28 -14.23
CA THR A 193 -15.16 24.95 -15.54
C THR A 193 -16.31 24.48 -16.42
N LYS A 194 -16.57 23.17 -16.47
CA LYS A 194 -17.68 22.61 -17.26
C LYS A 194 -19.06 22.83 -16.62
N GLN A 195 -19.15 23.14 -15.33
CA GLN A 195 -20.40 23.48 -14.66
C GLN A 195 -20.87 24.91 -14.97
N ILE A 196 -19.94 25.84 -15.24
CA ILE A 196 -20.25 27.24 -15.58
C ILE A 196 -20.93 27.37 -16.96
N TYR A 197 -20.79 26.38 -17.84
CA TYR A 197 -21.39 26.39 -19.19
C TYR A 197 -22.79 25.74 -19.27
N GLY A 198 -23.42 25.39 -18.16
CA GLY A 198 -24.79 24.88 -18.11
C GLY A 198 -25.76 25.95 -17.61
N GLU A 199 -26.35 26.72 -18.53
CA GLU A 199 -27.59 27.43 -18.23
C GLU A 199 -28.71 26.42 -17.96
N SER A 200 -29.44 26.62 -16.85
CA SER A 200 -30.68 25.96 -16.46
C SER A 200 -30.60 24.70 -15.57
N GLU A 201 -31.40 24.79 -14.51
CA GLU A 201 -31.90 23.75 -13.60
C GLU A 201 -30.98 23.09 -12.56
N ILE A 202 -31.48 23.19 -11.33
CA ILE A 202 -31.00 22.63 -10.07
C ILE A 202 -30.77 21.12 -10.23
N VAL A 203 -29.52 20.67 -10.06
CA VAL A 203 -29.19 19.25 -9.86
C VAL A 203 -28.58 19.08 -8.48
N ILE A 204 -29.24 18.27 -7.66
CA ILE A 204 -28.81 17.83 -6.34
C ILE A 204 -27.57 16.94 -6.52
N TYR A 205 -26.40 17.41 -6.07
CA TYR A 205 -25.17 16.62 -6.10
C TYR A 205 -25.10 15.67 -4.90
N GLY A 206 -25.46 14.40 -5.12
CA GLY A 206 -25.09 13.29 -4.24
C GLY A 206 -23.79 12.64 -4.74
N GLY A 207 -22.69 12.83 -4.01
CA GLY A 207 -21.35 12.34 -4.34
C GLY A 207 -20.58 13.30 -5.26
N LEU A 208 -19.33 13.64 -4.91
CA LEU A 208 -18.50 14.56 -5.71
C LEU A 208 -18.46 14.10 -7.19
N PRO A 209 -19.03 14.87 -8.14
CA PRO A 209 -19.25 14.45 -9.53
C PRO A 209 -17.96 14.27 -10.36
N GLY A 210 -16.81 14.68 -9.81
CA GLY A 210 -15.50 14.60 -10.48
C GLY A 210 -14.97 13.17 -10.64
N THR A 211 -15.24 12.30 -9.67
CA THR A 211 -14.55 11.01 -9.48
C THR A 211 -15.46 9.81 -9.77
N LEU A 212 -16.58 10.06 -10.46
CA LEU A 212 -17.58 9.06 -10.84
C LEU A 212 -18.19 8.32 -9.63
N GLY A 213 -18.36 9.01 -8.51
CA GLY A 213 -18.93 8.45 -7.28
C GLY A 213 -18.02 7.46 -6.55
N LYS A 214 -16.72 7.43 -6.88
CA LYS A 214 -15.71 6.63 -6.18
C LYS A 214 -14.91 7.52 -5.21
N PRO A 215 -14.57 7.01 -4.01
CA PRO A 215 -13.68 7.71 -3.10
C PRO A 215 -12.29 7.87 -3.73
N VAL A 216 -11.59 8.94 -3.34
CA VAL A 216 -10.23 9.24 -3.79
C VAL A 216 -9.32 9.40 -2.59
N LEU A 217 -8.22 8.67 -2.59
CA LEU A 217 -7.09 8.90 -1.70
C LEU A 217 -6.09 9.80 -2.43
N VAL A 218 -5.87 11.00 -1.89
CA VAL A 218 -4.91 11.97 -2.44
C VAL A 218 -3.61 11.87 -1.64
N THR A 219 -2.48 11.64 -2.31
CA THR A 219 -1.18 11.51 -1.65
C THR A 219 -0.01 11.82 -2.59
N ASP A 220 0.99 12.51 -2.07
CA ASP A 220 2.21 12.89 -2.80
C ASP A 220 3.16 11.71 -3.05
N ALA A 221 2.87 10.53 -2.46
CA ALA A 221 3.61 9.30 -2.72
C ALA A 221 3.32 8.72 -4.12
N VAL A 222 2.27 9.21 -4.81
CA VAL A 222 2.00 8.87 -6.22
C VAL A 222 2.68 9.90 -7.11
N GLY A 223 3.39 9.43 -8.15
CA GLY A 223 4.03 10.32 -9.11
C GLY A 223 3.02 11.13 -9.92
N ASP A 224 3.44 12.31 -10.41
CA ASP A 224 2.56 13.29 -11.07
C ASP A 224 1.81 12.78 -12.30
N ASN A 225 2.29 11.68 -12.90
CA ASN A 225 1.71 11.08 -14.09
C ASN A 225 1.01 9.74 -13.80
N ASP A 226 0.80 9.37 -12.55
CA ASP A 226 0.21 8.09 -12.19
C ASP A 226 -1.11 8.28 -11.44
N ALA A 227 -2.10 7.46 -11.78
CA ALA A 227 -3.28 7.28 -10.94
C ALA A 227 -3.69 5.80 -10.88
N PHE A 228 -4.11 5.33 -9.72
CA PHE A 228 -4.49 3.94 -9.50
C PHE A 228 -6.00 3.80 -9.38
N GLY A 229 -6.58 2.88 -10.14
CA GLY A 229 -7.95 2.39 -9.94
C GLY A 229 -7.91 1.06 -9.21
N LEU A 230 -8.02 1.07 -7.89
CA LEU A 230 -7.85 -0.10 -7.03
C LEU A 230 -9.17 -0.81 -6.77
N GLN A 231 -9.16 -2.14 -6.78
CA GLN A 231 -10.28 -2.95 -6.30
C GLN A 231 -10.16 -3.23 -4.80
N TYR A 232 -11.24 -3.75 -4.21
CA TYR A 232 -11.21 -4.22 -2.82
C TYR A 232 -10.09 -5.26 -2.62
N GLY A 233 -9.30 -5.10 -1.55
CA GLY A 233 -8.16 -5.95 -1.22
C GLY A 233 -7.01 -5.89 -2.22
N ALA A 234 -6.83 -4.79 -2.96
CA ALA A 234 -5.76 -4.62 -3.94
C ALA A 234 -4.37 -4.87 -3.34
N VAL A 235 -4.12 -4.34 -2.14
CA VAL A 235 -2.91 -4.61 -1.35
C VAL A 235 -3.29 -4.94 0.08
N THR A 236 -2.60 -5.92 0.64
CA THR A 236 -2.66 -6.22 2.08
C THR A 236 -1.28 -6.02 2.67
N VAL A 237 -1.21 -5.23 3.73
CA VAL A 237 -0.01 -5.03 4.53
C VAL A 237 -0.24 -5.65 5.90
N THR A 238 0.55 -6.66 6.21
CA THR A 238 0.44 -7.42 7.46
C THR A 238 1.64 -7.13 8.32
N GLU A 239 1.45 -6.57 9.51
CA GLU A 239 2.50 -6.50 10.52
C GLU A 239 2.83 -7.93 10.97
N SER A 240 3.93 -8.45 10.46
CA SER A 240 4.29 -9.87 10.56
C SER A 240 5.21 -10.19 11.73
N GLN A 241 5.77 -9.14 12.35
CA GLN A 241 6.62 -9.23 13.51
C GLN A 241 6.39 -8.01 14.40
N VAL A 242 6.29 -8.24 15.71
CA VAL A 242 6.22 -7.16 16.69
C VAL A 242 7.52 -6.34 16.63
N PRO A 243 7.44 -5.00 16.52
CA PRO A 243 8.64 -4.16 16.49
C PRO A 243 9.44 -4.28 17.79
N GLY A 244 10.75 -4.46 17.66
CA GLY A 244 11.69 -4.45 18.77
C GLY A 244 12.20 -3.04 19.02
N PHE A 245 12.08 -2.56 20.26
CA PHE A 245 12.67 -1.29 20.71
C PHE A 245 13.88 -1.57 21.60
N ARG A 246 14.94 -0.78 21.43
CA ARG A 246 16.11 -0.82 22.29
C ARG A 246 16.63 0.59 22.57
N ALA A 247 16.68 0.93 23.85
CA ALA A 247 17.52 2.00 24.37
C ALA A 247 18.91 1.43 24.74
N TYR A 248 19.97 2.19 24.48
CA TYR A 248 21.35 1.82 24.82
C TYR A 248 22.19 3.05 25.16
N ASP A 249 23.18 2.87 26.02
CA ASP A 249 24.08 3.95 26.42
C ASP A 249 25.19 4.15 25.37
N ILE A 250 25.52 5.41 25.09
CA ILE A 250 26.63 5.85 24.26
C ILE A 250 27.62 6.54 25.19
N ASN A 251 28.73 5.84 25.47
CA ASN A 251 29.71 6.20 26.49
C ASN A 251 31.07 6.58 25.91
N ASP A 252 31.21 6.57 24.60
CA ASP A 252 32.43 6.84 23.84
C ASP A 252 32.49 8.29 23.31
N GLU A 253 31.50 9.11 23.64
CA GLU A 253 31.41 10.54 23.29
C GLU A 253 31.83 11.45 24.45
N GLU A 254 32.17 12.71 24.14
CA GLU A 254 32.55 13.73 25.14
C GLU A 254 31.46 13.97 26.19
N ASN A 255 30.20 13.81 25.80
CA ASN A 255 29.05 13.79 26.71
C ASN A 255 28.42 12.41 26.70
N LEU A 256 28.01 11.92 27.87
CA LEU A 256 27.17 10.71 27.96
C LEU A 256 25.87 10.94 27.17
N ALA A 257 25.51 9.96 26.35
CA ALA A 257 24.33 10.01 25.52
C ALA A 257 23.53 8.71 25.60
N ILE A 258 22.23 8.82 25.31
CA ILE A 258 21.33 7.68 25.22
C ILE A 258 20.89 7.56 23.76
N GLY A 259 21.11 6.37 23.18
CA GLY A 259 20.65 5.99 21.87
C GLY A 259 19.35 5.20 21.93
N MET A 260 18.45 5.42 20.97
CA MET A 260 17.24 4.63 20.76
C MET A 260 17.15 4.12 19.32
N ARG A 261 16.78 2.85 19.16
CA ARG A 261 16.54 2.21 17.87
C ARG A 261 15.30 1.34 17.91
N ALA A 262 14.55 1.31 16.81
CA ALA A 262 13.53 0.31 16.58
C ALA A 262 13.81 -0.50 15.31
N GLU A 263 13.42 -1.77 15.33
CA GLU A 263 13.49 -2.68 14.19
C GLU A 263 12.19 -3.48 14.08
N GLY A 264 11.77 -3.79 12.87
CA GLY A 264 10.56 -4.59 12.66
C GLY A 264 10.46 -5.09 11.23
N ALA A 265 9.38 -5.81 10.96
CA ALA A 265 9.09 -6.30 9.62
C ALA A 265 7.59 -6.30 9.36
N PHE A 266 7.22 -6.06 8.10
CA PHE A 266 5.86 -6.23 7.62
C PHE A 266 5.86 -7.05 6.33
N ASN A 267 4.79 -7.78 6.09
CA ASN A 267 4.57 -8.51 4.86
C ASN A 267 3.67 -7.71 3.92
N LEU A 268 3.96 -7.78 2.63
CA LEU A 268 3.18 -7.15 1.59
C LEU A 268 2.66 -8.21 0.61
N ASP A 269 1.34 -8.21 0.41
CA ASP A 269 0.63 -9.10 -0.51
C ASP A 269 -0.14 -8.24 -1.52
N ILE A 270 0.03 -8.52 -2.82
CA ILE A 270 -0.69 -7.84 -3.91
C ILE A 270 -1.66 -8.81 -4.56
N LEU A 271 -2.92 -8.39 -4.69
CA LEU A 271 -3.94 -9.24 -5.28
C LEU A 271 -3.64 -9.57 -6.75
N GLY A 272 -3.47 -10.85 -7.04
CA GLY A 272 -3.24 -11.37 -8.38
C GLY A 272 -1.77 -11.36 -8.84
N TYR A 273 -0.84 -10.90 -7.99
CA TYR A 273 0.59 -10.87 -8.25
C TYR A 273 1.37 -11.50 -7.09
N SER A 274 2.42 -12.26 -7.43
CA SER A 274 3.35 -12.89 -6.48
C SER A 274 4.71 -12.24 -6.61
N TRP A 275 5.41 -12.11 -5.49
CA TRP A 275 6.85 -11.83 -5.51
C TRP A 275 7.60 -12.97 -6.18
N ASP A 276 8.52 -12.65 -7.10
CA ASP A 276 9.42 -13.62 -7.70
C ASP A 276 10.51 -14.00 -6.69
N THR A 277 10.38 -15.18 -6.08
CA THR A 277 11.34 -15.67 -5.08
C THR A 277 12.76 -15.84 -5.63
N SER A 278 12.95 -15.89 -6.96
CA SER A 278 14.29 -15.91 -7.55
C SER A 278 15.03 -14.57 -7.39
N LYS A 279 14.34 -13.50 -7.00
CA LYS A 279 14.89 -12.15 -6.75
C LYS A 279 15.41 -11.95 -5.33
N GLY A 280 15.33 -13.00 -4.50
CA GLY A 280 15.80 -12.99 -3.12
C GLY A 280 14.73 -12.58 -2.11
N GLU A 281 15.20 -12.48 -0.87
CA GLU A 281 14.42 -12.15 0.33
C GLU A 281 14.75 -10.71 0.77
N ASN A 282 13.91 -10.13 1.64
CA ASN A 282 14.11 -8.81 2.23
C ASN A 282 14.32 -7.66 1.21
N PRO A 283 13.38 -7.47 0.27
CA PRO A 283 13.53 -6.46 -0.77
C PRO A 283 13.46 -5.04 -0.18
N ASP A 284 14.28 -4.15 -0.72
CA ASP A 284 14.17 -2.71 -0.50
C ASP A 284 13.11 -2.09 -1.43
N LEU A 285 12.87 -0.79 -1.27
CA LEU A 285 11.91 -0.05 -2.09
C LEU A 285 12.23 -0.11 -3.59
N THR A 286 13.52 -0.19 -3.97
CA THR A 286 13.96 -0.23 -5.36
C THR A 286 13.63 -1.58 -6.00
N LEU A 287 13.87 -2.67 -5.26
CA LEU A 287 13.50 -4.03 -5.68
C LEU A 287 11.99 -4.19 -5.76
N LEU A 288 11.23 -3.64 -4.82
CA LEU A 288 9.76 -3.66 -4.86
C LEU A 288 9.19 -2.84 -6.01
N GLY A 289 9.83 -1.72 -6.35
CA GLY A 289 9.47 -0.83 -7.46
C GLY A 289 9.79 -1.38 -8.86
N SER A 290 10.44 -2.54 -8.96
CA SER A 290 10.78 -3.17 -10.25
C SER A 290 9.69 -4.12 -10.74
N SER A 291 9.09 -3.80 -11.88
CA SER A 291 8.04 -4.63 -12.49
C SER A 291 8.52 -6.05 -12.85
N ALA A 292 9.82 -6.23 -13.08
CA ALA A 292 10.42 -7.54 -13.39
C ALA A 292 10.44 -8.51 -12.19
N ASN A 293 10.15 -8.03 -10.98
CA ASN A 293 10.17 -8.82 -9.76
C ASN A 293 8.77 -9.33 -9.35
N TRP A 294 7.73 -9.01 -10.13
CA TRP A 294 6.36 -9.41 -9.86
C TRP A 294 5.83 -10.36 -10.94
N ILE A 295 5.25 -11.48 -10.51
CA ILE A 295 4.69 -12.50 -11.39
C ILE A 295 3.19 -12.53 -11.21
N LYS A 296 2.44 -12.27 -12.28
CA LYS A 296 0.97 -12.41 -12.26
C LYS A 296 0.59 -13.88 -12.12
N TYR A 297 -0.06 -14.23 -11.01
CA TYR A 297 -0.61 -15.58 -10.81
C TYR A 297 -2.09 -15.67 -11.21
N ALA A 298 -2.83 -14.57 -11.24
CA ALA A 298 -4.26 -14.56 -11.56
C ALA A 298 -4.51 -14.93 -13.03
N THR A 299 -5.44 -15.84 -13.29
CA THR A 299 -5.80 -16.23 -14.67
C THR A 299 -6.44 -15.06 -15.42
N SER A 300 -7.36 -14.33 -14.78
CA SER A 300 -8.02 -13.15 -15.36
C SER A 300 -7.37 -11.85 -14.91
N ASN A 301 -7.15 -10.93 -15.84
CA ASN A 301 -6.77 -9.54 -15.55
C ASN A 301 -7.77 -8.84 -14.59
N LYS A 302 -9.04 -9.23 -14.64
CA LYS A 302 -10.13 -8.66 -13.81
C LYS A 302 -10.15 -9.20 -12.36
N MET A 303 -9.19 -10.06 -12.02
CA MET A 303 -8.96 -10.60 -10.67
C MET A 303 -7.60 -10.14 -10.13
N THR A 304 -7.07 -9.04 -10.64
CA THR A 304 -5.80 -8.41 -10.21
C THR A 304 -6.06 -7.11 -9.46
N ALA A 305 -5.06 -6.61 -8.73
CA ALA A 305 -5.15 -5.49 -7.79
C ALA A 305 -5.84 -4.22 -8.32
N GLY A 306 -5.77 -3.94 -9.62
CA GLY A 306 -6.39 -2.75 -10.17
C GLY A 306 -5.85 -2.39 -11.55
N THR A 307 -6.08 -1.14 -11.93
CA THR A 307 -5.50 -0.52 -13.12
C THR A 307 -4.54 0.60 -12.75
N LEU A 308 -3.51 0.77 -13.56
CA LEU A 308 -2.65 1.95 -13.55
C LEU A 308 -3.08 2.84 -14.71
N LEU A 309 -3.33 4.11 -14.43
CA LEU A 309 -3.54 5.15 -15.42
C LEU A 309 -2.27 5.96 -15.54
N ASP A 310 -1.60 5.80 -16.67
CA ASP A 310 -0.48 6.61 -17.11
C ASP A 310 -1.01 7.90 -17.75
N LEU A 311 -0.87 8.99 -17.01
CA LEU A 311 -1.31 10.34 -17.34
C LEU A 311 -0.26 11.13 -18.14
N SER A 312 0.92 10.54 -18.41
CA SER A 312 1.98 11.19 -19.19
C SER A 312 1.66 11.25 -20.69
N GLY A 313 0.58 10.60 -21.13
CA GLY A 313 0.27 10.38 -22.54
C GLY A 313 -0.55 11.49 -23.18
N THR A 314 -0.10 11.99 -24.34
CA THR A 314 -1.02 12.62 -25.31
C THR A 314 -1.97 11.53 -25.85
N ALA A 315 -3.27 11.83 -25.90
CA ALA A 315 -4.32 10.88 -26.26
C ALA A 315 -3.99 10.09 -27.56
N THR A 316 -3.92 8.75 -27.48
CA THR A 316 -4.09 7.95 -28.69
C THR A 316 -5.57 7.94 -29.04
N THR A 317 -5.90 8.51 -30.20
CA THR A 317 -7.19 8.35 -30.88
C THR A 317 -7.35 6.88 -31.25
N GLY A 318 -8.22 6.19 -30.52
CA GLY A 318 -8.72 4.85 -30.80
C GLY A 318 -10.19 4.79 -30.41
#